data_AF-A0A5C8DIE8-F1
#
_entry.id   AF-A0A5C8DIE8-F1
#
_cell.length_a   1.000
_cell.length_b   1.000
_cell.length_c   1.000
_cell.angle_alpha   90.00
_cell.angle_beta   90.00
_cell.angle_gamma   90.00
#
_symmetry.space_group_name_H-M   'P 1'
#
loop_
_entity.id
_entity.type
_entity.pdbx_description
1 polymer ?
#
loop_
_entity_poly.entity_id
_entity_poly.type
_entity_poly.pdbx_seq_one_letter_code
_entity_poly.pdbx_strand_id
1 'polypeptide(L)'
;MKTLLFYLILITLLSCGTSKSLLYNFESVNVADSITVNLKKYEKIHGGDYLKVKWFALVRENSGSYELIITENTNKKDFAFRDIIRKTNRYIKVSDQLRIPVIFDIDFLSEDFKKITRGTVNFGGYYFKISKDNGEYKVVQTGVLF
;
A
#
# COMPACT_ATOMS: atom_id res chain seq x y z
N MET A 1 14.34 16.66 44.13
CA MET A 1 14.79 16.68 42.72
C MET A 1 14.92 15.29 42.07
N LYS A 2 15.39 14.24 42.77
CA LYS A 2 15.59 12.90 42.16
C LYS A 2 14.28 12.19 41.74
N THR A 3 13.18 12.41 42.45
CA THR A 3 11.86 11.81 42.15
C THR A 3 11.22 12.40 40.90
N LEU A 4 11.38 13.69 40.64
CA LEU A 4 10.78 14.35 39.47
C LEU A 4 11.41 13.85 38.15
N LEU A 5 12.71 13.59 38.16
CA LEU A 5 13.45 13.06 37.01
C LEU A 5 12.98 11.64 36.64
N PHE A 6 12.64 10.84 37.65
CA PHE A 6 12.19 9.46 37.48
C PHE A 6 10.81 9.38 36.81
N TYR A 7 9.88 10.27 37.19
CA TYR A 7 8.57 10.37 36.54
C TYR A 7 8.68 10.86 35.09
N LEU A 8 9.61 11.78 34.80
CA LEU A 8 9.83 12.26 33.43
C LEU A 8 10.35 11.15 32.51
N ILE A 9 11.25 10.30 33.00
CA ILE A 9 11.77 9.12 32.26
C ILE A 9 10.68 8.06 32.08
N LEU A 10 9.80 7.88 33.07
CA LEU A 10 8.70 6.91 32.96
C LEU A 10 7.67 7.33 31.91
N ILE A 11 7.37 8.63 31.81
CA ILE A 11 6.42 9.19 30.82
C ILE A 11 6.99 9.11 29.39
N THR A 12 8.31 9.30 29.20
CA THR A 12 8.93 9.16 27.87
C THR A 12 8.98 7.69 27.40
N LEU A 13 9.13 6.73 28.31
CA LEU A 13 9.11 5.29 27.97
C LEU A 13 7.70 4.80 27.56
N LEU A 14 6.64 5.35 28.16
CA LEU A 14 5.25 5.03 27.81
C LEU A 14 4.78 5.68 26.51
N SER A 15 5.53 6.64 25.97
CA SER A 15 5.22 7.35 24.73
C SER A 15 5.64 6.58 23.46
N CYS A 16 6.17 5.36 23.59
CA CYS A 16 6.45 4.48 22.46
C CYS A 16 5.13 3.90 21.90
N GLY A 17 4.35 4.76 21.25
CA GLY A 17 3.14 4.38 20.54
C GLY A 17 3.50 3.48 19.37
N THR A 18 3.39 2.16 19.56
CA THR A 18 3.39 1.20 18.44
C THR A 18 2.23 1.55 17.52
N SER A 19 2.53 2.15 16.36
CA SER A 19 1.58 2.30 15.26
C SER A 19 1.08 0.90 14.87
N LYS A 20 -0.15 0.57 15.29
CA LYS A 20 -0.77 -0.73 14.96
C LYS A 20 -0.87 -0.83 13.45
N SER A 21 -0.33 -1.91 12.89
CA SER A 21 -0.44 -2.20 11.46
C SER A 21 -1.91 -2.24 11.06
N LEU A 22 -2.28 -1.44 10.07
CA LEU A 22 -3.62 -1.42 9.50
C LEU A 22 -3.65 -2.42 8.35
N LEU A 23 -4.22 -3.60 8.61
CA LEU A 23 -4.39 -4.63 7.60
C LEU A 23 -5.77 -4.50 6.97
N TYR A 24 -5.82 -4.12 5.70
CA TYR A 24 -7.03 -4.14 4.91
C TYR A 24 -7.24 -5.56 4.39
N ASN A 25 -8.27 -6.21 4.91
CA ASN A 25 -8.84 -7.39 4.28
C ASN A 25 -9.97 -6.91 3.38
N PHE A 26 -9.86 -7.16 2.09
CA PHE A 26 -11.05 -7.15 1.25
C PHE A 26 -11.85 -8.38 1.65
N GLU A 27 -12.94 -8.20 2.38
CA GLU A 27 -13.84 -9.31 2.76
C GLU A 27 -14.39 -10.05 1.52
N SER A 28 -14.27 -9.43 0.36
CA SER A 28 -14.57 -10.03 -0.94
C SER A 28 -13.39 -10.82 -1.49
N VAL A 29 -13.58 -12.14 -1.53
CA VAL A 29 -12.71 -13.13 -2.18
C VAL A 29 -12.33 -12.71 -3.61
N ASN A 30 -13.26 -12.06 -4.32
CA ASN A 30 -13.07 -11.62 -5.71
C ASN A 30 -11.90 -10.65 -5.90
N VAL A 31 -11.59 -9.82 -4.89
CA VAL A 31 -10.52 -8.82 -5.00
C VAL A 31 -9.15 -9.48 -4.83
N ALA A 32 -8.96 -10.27 -3.76
CA ALA A 32 -7.70 -10.96 -3.50
C ALA A 32 -7.35 -11.98 -4.60
N ASP A 33 -8.35 -12.70 -5.11
CA ASP A 33 -8.18 -13.64 -6.22
C ASP A 33 -7.80 -12.92 -7.51
N SER A 34 -8.47 -11.80 -7.83
CA SER A 34 -8.16 -11.00 -9.03
C SER A 34 -6.73 -10.47 -8.99
N ILE A 35 -6.28 -9.99 -7.81
CA ILE A 35 -4.89 -9.56 -7.61
C ILE A 35 -3.95 -10.75 -7.85
N THR A 36 -4.20 -11.89 -7.21
CA THR A 36 -3.36 -13.09 -7.34
C THR A 36 -3.25 -13.57 -8.79
N VAL A 37 -4.36 -13.61 -9.52
CA VAL A 37 -4.39 -14.01 -10.95
C VAL A 37 -3.51 -13.09 -11.79
N ASN A 38 -3.56 -11.78 -11.57
CA ASN A 38 -2.76 -10.82 -12.33
C ASN A 38 -1.27 -10.87 -11.95
N LEU A 39 -0.93 -11.07 -10.68
CA LEU A 39 0.45 -11.26 -10.26
C LEU A 39 1.06 -12.55 -10.84
N LYS A 40 0.28 -13.64 -10.92
CA LYS A 40 0.71 -14.85 -11.64
C LYS A 40 0.88 -14.62 -13.13
N LYS A 41 0.10 -13.71 -13.73
CA LYS A 41 0.29 -13.31 -15.13
C LYS A 41 1.60 -12.54 -15.31
N TYR A 42 1.97 -11.68 -14.37
CA TYR A 42 3.28 -11.01 -14.36
C TYR A 42 4.43 -12.01 -14.34
N GLU A 43 4.38 -12.99 -13.43
CA GLU A 43 5.39 -14.06 -13.33
C GLU A 43 5.57 -14.79 -14.68
N LYS A 44 4.47 -15.09 -15.39
CA LYS A 44 4.52 -15.73 -16.71
C LYS A 44 5.18 -14.85 -17.78
N ILE A 45 5.02 -13.53 -17.71
CA ILE A 45 5.53 -12.59 -18.72
C ILE A 45 7.00 -12.27 -18.47
N HIS A 46 7.37 -11.98 -17.23
CA HIS A 46 8.68 -11.45 -16.88
C HIS A 46 9.67 -12.50 -16.39
N GLY A 47 9.19 -13.72 -16.08
CA GLY A 47 10.01 -14.79 -15.55
C GLY A 47 10.45 -14.50 -14.12
N GLY A 48 9.80 -15.13 -13.15
CA GLY A 48 10.17 -15.02 -11.75
C GLY A 48 8.97 -15.05 -10.82
N ASP A 49 9.14 -15.74 -9.70
CA ASP A 49 8.10 -15.91 -8.67
C ASP A 49 7.61 -14.55 -8.16
N TYR A 50 6.32 -14.26 -8.40
CA TYR A 50 5.70 -12.99 -8.00
C TYR A 50 5.76 -12.76 -6.49
N LEU A 51 5.90 -13.80 -5.67
CA LEU A 51 6.04 -13.68 -4.21
C LEU A 51 7.38 -13.08 -3.79
N LYS A 52 8.40 -13.15 -4.66
CA LYS A 52 9.73 -12.57 -4.40
C LYS A 52 9.85 -11.12 -4.86
N VAL A 53 8.89 -10.65 -5.65
CA VAL A 53 8.85 -9.27 -6.13
C VAL A 53 8.32 -8.37 -5.01
N LYS A 54 8.99 -7.23 -4.80
CA LYS A 54 8.55 -6.24 -3.82
C LYS A 54 7.44 -5.41 -4.43
N TRP A 55 6.18 -5.72 -4.13
CA TRP A 55 5.03 -4.96 -4.62
C TRP A 55 4.71 -3.75 -3.75
N PHE A 56 4.03 -2.77 -4.32
CA PHE A 56 3.22 -1.80 -3.58
C PHE A 56 1.94 -1.48 -4.35
N ALA A 57 0.93 -1.01 -3.62
CA ALA A 57 -0.35 -0.61 -4.17
C ALA A 57 -0.58 0.88 -3.95
N LEU A 58 -0.99 1.57 -5.01
CA LEU A 58 -1.54 2.92 -4.94
C LEU A 58 -3.06 2.87 -5.03
N VAL A 59 -3.74 3.50 -4.07
CA VAL A 59 -5.20 3.59 -4.01
C VAL A 59 -5.60 5.03 -4.32
N ARG A 60 -6.45 5.18 -5.34
CA ARG A 60 -7.08 6.45 -5.69
C ARG A 60 -8.57 6.32 -5.50
N GLU A 61 -9.19 7.31 -4.89
CA GLU A 61 -10.64 7.41 -4.90
C GLU A 61 -11.06 8.27 -6.08
N ASN A 62 -11.92 7.73 -6.95
CA ASN A 62 -12.45 8.44 -8.10
C ASN A 62 -13.94 8.13 -8.26
N SER A 63 -14.77 9.17 -8.17
CA SER A 63 -16.21 9.10 -8.48
C SER A 63 -16.96 7.97 -7.77
N GLY A 64 -16.71 7.79 -6.47
CA GLY A 64 -17.35 6.76 -5.64
C GLY A 64 -16.81 5.33 -5.85
N SER A 65 -15.67 5.20 -6.54
CA SER A 65 -14.96 3.93 -6.72
C SER A 65 -13.50 4.07 -6.29
N TYR A 66 -12.89 2.94 -5.91
CA TYR A 66 -11.48 2.87 -5.58
C TYR A 66 -10.72 2.26 -6.75
N GLU A 67 -9.69 2.95 -7.21
CA GLU A 67 -8.75 2.47 -8.20
C GLU A 67 -7.50 1.99 -7.48
N LEU A 68 -7.16 0.71 -7.68
CA LEU A 68 -5.97 0.08 -7.13
C LEU A 68 -4.96 -0.10 -8.26
N ILE A 69 -3.76 0.44 -8.09
CA ILE A 69 -2.65 0.27 -9.02
C ILE A 69 -1.56 -0.52 -8.31
N ILE A 70 -1.32 -1.76 -8.74
CA ILE A 70 -0.28 -2.63 -8.17
C ILE A 70 0.94 -2.59 -9.09
N THR A 71 2.09 -2.24 -8.51
CA THR A 71 3.33 -2.08 -9.26
C THR A 71 4.55 -2.51 -8.45
N GLU A 72 5.63 -2.83 -9.15
CA GLU A 72 6.89 -3.25 -8.55
C GLU A 72 7.61 -2.06 -7.92
N ASN A 73 8.01 -2.22 -6.66
CA ASN A 73 8.95 -1.35 -6.01
C ASN A 73 10.35 -1.62 -6.58
N THR A 74 10.75 -0.83 -7.57
CA THR A 74 12.14 -0.86 -8.04
C THR A 74 13.04 -0.61 -6.83
N ASN A 75 13.96 -1.53 -6.55
CA ASN A 75 14.79 -1.59 -5.33
C ASN A 75 15.84 -0.45 -5.26
N LYS A 76 15.52 0.71 -5.86
CA LYS A 76 16.31 1.93 -5.84
C LYS A 76 16.36 2.44 -4.40
N LYS A 77 17.57 2.82 -3.98
CA LYS A 77 17.85 3.38 -2.65
C LYS A 77 16.94 4.58 -2.33
N ASP A 78 16.49 5.28 -3.38
CA ASP A 78 15.68 6.50 -3.35
C ASP A 78 14.21 6.26 -3.74
N PHE A 79 13.65 5.09 -3.45
CA PHE A 79 12.23 4.86 -3.63
C PHE A 79 11.42 5.87 -2.79
N ALA A 80 10.83 6.85 -3.48
CA ALA A 80 10.20 8.04 -2.90
C ALA A 80 9.11 7.73 -1.86
N PHE A 81 8.51 6.54 -1.93
CA PHE A 81 7.39 6.16 -1.07
C PHE A 81 7.77 5.26 0.11
N ARG A 82 9.06 4.96 0.30
CA ARG A 82 9.53 4.10 1.40
C ARG A 82 9.11 4.64 2.76
N ASP A 83 9.27 5.94 2.97
CA ASP A 83 8.91 6.58 4.23
C ASP A 83 7.40 6.63 4.45
N ILE A 84 6.60 6.79 3.38
CA ILE A 84 5.13 6.73 3.47
C ILE A 84 4.68 5.34 3.88
N ILE A 85 5.21 4.31 3.22
CA ILE A 85 4.89 2.91 3.56
C ILE A 85 5.21 2.64 5.03
N ARG A 86 6.41 3.05 5.49
CA ARG A 86 6.82 2.87 6.88
C ARG A 86 5.94 3.64 7.87
N LYS A 87 5.61 4.89 7.56
CA LYS A 87 4.81 5.77 8.44
C LYS A 87 3.37 5.31 8.54
N THR A 88 2.78 4.91 7.42
CA THR A 88 1.36 4.56 7.33
C THR A 88 1.10 3.13 7.76
N ASN A 89 2.06 2.21 7.57
CA ASN A 89 1.99 0.83 8.06
C ASN A 89 0.70 0.11 7.63
N ARG A 90 0.25 0.39 6.40
CA ARG A 90 -0.98 -0.15 5.80
C ARG A 90 -0.66 -1.22 4.76
N TYR A 91 -1.42 -2.31 4.78
CA TYR A 91 -1.21 -3.43 3.87
C TYR A 91 -2.53 -4.01 3.38
N ILE A 92 -2.55 -4.48 2.13
CA ILE A 92 -3.54 -5.43 1.62
C ILE A 92 -3.02 -6.83 1.90
N LYS A 93 -3.84 -7.66 2.52
CA LYS A 93 -3.59 -9.11 2.59
C LYS A 93 -4.09 -9.74 1.29
N VAL A 94 -3.18 -10.24 0.46
CA VAL A 94 -3.53 -10.98 -0.77
C VAL A 94 -3.59 -12.48 -0.48
N SER A 95 -2.63 -12.97 0.29
CA SER A 95 -2.60 -14.35 0.79
C SER A 95 -1.88 -14.38 2.15
N ASP A 96 -1.74 -15.55 2.75
CA ASP A 96 -0.92 -15.69 3.97
C ASP A 96 0.56 -15.42 3.72
N GLN A 97 1.01 -15.58 2.47
CA GLN A 97 2.41 -15.39 2.06
C GLN A 97 2.68 -14.01 1.46
N LEU A 98 1.64 -13.28 1.05
CA LEU A 98 1.78 -11.99 0.36
C LEU A 98 0.96 -10.88 1.03
N ARG A 99 1.68 -9.86 1.47
CA ARG A 99 1.13 -8.59 1.94
C ARG A 99 1.69 -7.47 1.08
N ILE A 100 0.81 -6.67 0.50
CA ILE A 100 1.18 -5.56 -0.38
C ILE A 100 1.01 -4.25 0.39
N PRO A 101 2.07 -3.46 0.61
CA PRO A 101 1.98 -2.12 1.18
C PRO A 101 1.02 -1.22 0.41
N VAL A 102 0.26 -0.37 1.12
CA VAL A 102 -0.76 0.51 0.55
C VAL A 102 -0.43 1.97 0.79
N ILE A 103 -0.51 2.73 -0.29
CA ILE A 103 -0.44 4.19 -0.28
C ILE A 103 -1.76 4.70 -0.86
N PHE A 104 -2.36 5.68 -0.23
CA PHE A 104 -3.49 6.41 -0.78
C PHE A 104 -2.99 7.71 -1.40
N ASP A 105 -3.64 8.15 -2.48
CA ASP A 105 -3.34 9.44 -3.11
C ASP A 105 -3.39 10.61 -2.12
N ILE A 106 -4.26 10.54 -1.12
CA ILE A 106 -4.37 11.56 -0.06
C ILE A 106 -3.13 11.67 0.83
N ASP A 107 -2.31 10.63 0.95
CA ASP A 107 -1.09 10.69 1.77
C ASP A 107 -0.05 11.63 1.19
N PHE A 108 -0.13 11.89 -0.13
CA PHE A 108 0.74 12.83 -0.83
C PHE A 108 0.40 14.30 -0.54
N LEU A 109 -0.72 14.58 0.13
CA LEU A 109 -1.14 15.95 0.46
C LEU A 109 -0.36 16.56 1.63
N SER A 110 0.45 15.77 2.35
CA SER A 110 1.30 16.29 3.44
C SER A 110 2.45 17.15 2.90
N GLU A 111 2.75 18.27 3.57
CA GLU A 111 3.68 19.31 3.08
C GLU A 111 5.09 18.80 2.74
N ASP A 112 5.52 17.70 3.36
CA ASP A 112 6.79 17.02 3.11
C ASP A 112 6.92 16.50 1.66
N PHE A 113 5.79 16.26 0.96
CA PHE A 113 5.74 15.60 -0.35
C PHE A 113 5.59 16.55 -1.54
N LYS A 114 5.24 17.82 -1.33
CA LYS A 114 5.26 18.85 -2.39
C LYS A 114 6.66 19.02 -3.02
N LYS A 115 7.70 18.60 -2.29
CA LYS A 115 9.12 18.67 -2.69
C LYS A 115 9.60 17.44 -3.46
N ILE A 116 8.87 16.32 -3.41
CA ILE A 116 9.12 15.20 -4.32
C ILE A 116 8.54 15.65 -5.65
N THR A 117 9.41 16.20 -6.50
CA THR A 117 9.08 16.59 -7.86
C THR A 117 8.22 15.49 -8.46
N ARG A 118 7.04 15.84 -8.96
CA ARG A 118 6.15 15.00 -9.79
C ARG A 118 6.82 14.63 -11.13
N GLY A 119 8.12 14.34 -11.11
CA GLY A 119 8.87 13.80 -12.22
C GLY A 119 8.44 12.35 -12.39
N THR A 120 7.39 12.15 -13.19
CA THR A 120 7.30 11.03 -14.12
C THR A 120 7.57 9.66 -13.49
N VAL A 121 6.94 9.35 -12.35
CA VAL A 121 6.80 7.95 -11.97
C VAL A 121 5.73 7.37 -12.88
N ASN A 122 6.14 6.79 -14.01
CA ASN A 122 5.24 5.96 -14.80
C ASN A 122 4.89 4.76 -13.91
N PHE A 123 3.66 4.75 -13.39
CA PHE A 123 3.12 3.62 -12.65
C PHE A 123 2.62 2.59 -13.66
N GLY A 124 3.56 1.96 -14.38
CA GLY A 124 3.26 0.73 -15.10
C GLY A 124 2.78 -0.33 -14.10
N GLY A 125 1.80 -1.14 -14.44
CA GLY A 125 1.25 -2.12 -13.50
C GLY A 125 -0.17 -2.55 -13.79
N TYR A 126 -0.79 -3.19 -12.80
CA TYR A 126 -2.17 -3.65 -12.92
C TYR A 126 -3.13 -2.66 -12.27
N TYR A 127 -4.11 -2.24 -13.06
CA TYR A 127 -5.23 -1.40 -12.63
C TYR A 127 -6.42 -2.28 -12.26
N PHE A 128 -7.04 -1.98 -11.13
CA PHE A 128 -8.31 -2.56 -10.69
C PHE A 128 -9.24 -1.44 -10.25
N LYS A 129 -10.47 -1.43 -10.79
CA LYS A 129 -11.54 -0.58 -10.27
C LYS A 129 -12.41 -1.41 -9.35
N ILE A 130 -12.56 -0.95 -8.12
CA ILE A 130 -13.32 -1.59 -7.06
C ILE A 130 -14.48 -0.66 -6.70
N SER A 131 -15.71 -1.18 -6.78
CA SER A 131 -16.88 -0.51 -6.22
C SER A 131 -17.32 -1.19 -4.93
N LYS A 132 -17.99 -0.44 -4.06
CA LYS A 132 -18.65 -0.99 -2.88
C LYS A 132 -20.15 -1.05 -3.16
N ASP A 133 -20.71 -2.25 -3.12
CA ASP A 133 -22.11 -2.53 -3.38
C ASP A 133 -22.66 -3.39 -2.24
N ASN A 134 -23.71 -2.92 -1.56
CA ASN A 134 -24.31 -3.58 -0.38
C ASN A 134 -23.32 -3.97 0.73
N GLY A 135 -22.30 -3.14 0.96
CA GLY A 135 -21.26 -3.41 1.97
C GLY A 135 -20.09 -4.25 1.44
N GLU A 136 -20.23 -4.91 0.29
CA GLU A 136 -19.21 -5.76 -0.31
C GLU A 136 -18.38 -5.02 -1.36
N TYR A 137 -17.08 -5.26 -1.37
CA TYR A 137 -16.18 -4.73 -2.40
C TYR A 137 -16.18 -5.65 -3.62
N LYS A 138 -16.36 -5.12 -4.83
CA LYS A 138 -16.36 -5.92 -6.07
C LYS A 138 -15.42 -5.31 -7.11
N VAL A 139 -14.64 -6.15 -7.77
CA VAL A 139 -13.85 -5.71 -8.93
C VAL A 139 -14.80 -5.53 -10.11
N VAL A 140 -14.91 -4.31 -10.62
CA VAL A 140 -15.79 -3.97 -11.75
C VAL A 140 -15.02 -3.74 -13.05
N GLN A 141 -13.71 -3.51 -12.97
CA GLN A 141 -12.85 -3.31 -14.13
C GLN A 141 -11.42 -3.70 -13.79
N THR A 142 -10.67 -4.22 -14.76
CA THR A 142 -9.22 -4.43 -14.66
C THR A 142 -8.53 -4.01 -15.96
N GLY A 143 -7.24 -3.66 -15.89
CA GLY A 143 -6.45 -3.27 -17.05
C GLY A 143 -4.95 -3.30 -16.77
N VAL A 144 -4.15 -3.23 -17.83
CA VAL A 144 -2.69 -3.05 -17.75
C VAL A 144 -2.39 -1.58 -18.05
N LEU A 145 -1.59 -0.96 -17.20
CA LEU A 145 -1.05 0.39 -17.41
C LEU A 145 0.35 0.26 -18.02
N PHE A 146 0.56 0.92 -19.16
CA PHE A 146 1.82 0.96 -19.93
C PHE A 146 2.50 2.31 -19.74
#